data_AF-A0A1Y2X7F0-F1
#
_entry.id   AF-A0A1Y2X7F0-F1
#
_cell.length_a   1.000
_cell.length_b   1.000
_cell.length_c   1.000
_cell.angle_alpha   90.00
_cell.angle_beta   90.00
_cell.angle_gamma   90.00
#
_symmetry.space_group_name_H-M   'P 1'
#
loop_
_entity.id
_entity.type
_entity.pdbx_description
1 polymer ?
#
loop_
_entity_poly.entity_id
_entity_poly.type
_entity_poly.pdbx_seq_one_letter_code
_entity_poly.pdbx_strand_id
1 'polypeptide(L)'
;MDSTLQQIKQTTPSWDAEHELASLSRPAQGSGGTSTSEPLPPSKDPWYKAPEGFESREPGTILRIRPTPGNLGAFIGNSSASYNILFRTTDSRYRPAWAVTTLIVPKSVYVSPRGRKALLSYQFAYNTANLDSSPSYTLNQEQMQSNIDLGIQSNTSLLTELLGQGWIVNTPDFQGPHAAFGASVLAGHATLDSIRAVLNLARLTGDADITTAMWGYSGGSIPTEAAAELQVQYAPELGISGVVVGGLVDHLADNMDMLNKSPIAVSLVSALLGLSSQYPEAAAYVRSRLRPETASEFLSARDVDSGASLRKFAMKDIYSYFLGGREDLRNPVLRKVFDVEGRRGLHGVPDMPMFVYKAVGDEFCPIDLTDRLVERFCGLGADVTYERNALGGHVSEIANGKGRAVKWLWRIFDESYVPAAEGGVIRDVAVNVYAQET
;
A
#
# COMPACT_ATOMS: atom_id res chain seq x y z
N MET A 1 -18.67 0.45 24.71
CA MET A 1 -17.51 1.35 24.55
C MET A 1 -16.75 1.31 25.87
N ASP A 2 -15.68 0.53 26.03
CA ASP A 2 -14.68 0.82 27.09
C ASP A 2 -13.40 -0.05 27.05
N SER A 3 -13.47 -1.34 26.70
CA SER A 3 -12.29 -2.22 26.76
C SER A 3 -11.22 -1.90 25.71
N THR A 4 -11.63 -1.59 24.47
CA THR A 4 -10.69 -1.20 23.39
C THR A 4 -10.03 0.14 23.66
N LEU A 5 -10.76 1.13 24.20
CA LEU A 5 -10.21 2.44 24.56
C LEU A 5 -9.25 2.34 25.75
N GLN A 6 -9.55 1.51 26.75
CA GLN A 6 -8.63 1.22 27.85
C GLN A 6 -7.38 0.48 27.36
N GLN A 7 -7.52 -0.50 26.47
CA GLN A 7 -6.37 -1.18 25.85
C GLN A 7 -5.51 -0.20 25.04
N ILE A 8 -6.12 0.65 24.20
CA ILE A 8 -5.43 1.68 23.42
C ILE A 8 -4.62 2.62 24.32
N LYS A 9 -5.22 3.12 25.42
CA LYS A 9 -4.54 4.01 26.37
C LYS A 9 -3.43 3.32 27.16
N GLN A 10 -3.55 2.02 27.41
CA GLN A 10 -2.55 1.24 28.14
C GLN A 10 -1.39 0.77 27.24
N THR A 11 -1.59 0.64 25.93
CA THR A 11 -0.58 0.11 25.00
C THR A 11 0.13 1.16 24.14
N THR A 12 -0.38 2.40 24.09
CA THR A 12 0.12 3.45 23.18
C THR A 12 0.76 4.60 23.99
N PRO A 13 2.08 4.77 23.97
CA PRO A 13 2.74 5.97 24.49
C PRO A 13 2.27 7.20 23.73
N SER A 14 2.24 8.35 24.42
CA SER A 14 2.22 9.66 23.76
C SER A 14 3.38 9.75 22.77
N TRP A 15 3.16 10.36 21.60
CA TRP A 15 4.20 10.53 20.59
C TRP A 15 5.28 11.56 20.99
N ASP A 16 5.20 12.15 22.19
CA ASP A 16 6.11 13.19 22.71
C ASP A 16 7.08 12.70 23.80
N ALA A 17 7.17 11.39 24.07
CA ALA A 17 7.86 10.93 25.28
C ALA A 17 9.41 10.94 25.18
N GLU A 18 10.01 12.09 25.47
CA GLU A 18 11.41 12.16 25.95
C GLU A 18 11.53 11.90 27.46
N HIS A 19 10.44 11.89 28.25
CA HIS A 19 10.50 11.55 29.68
C HIS A 19 9.15 11.06 30.22
N GLU A 20 8.88 9.75 30.20
CA GLU A 20 8.04 9.08 31.21
C GLU A 20 8.10 7.55 31.09
N LEU A 21 9.21 6.96 31.58
CA LEU A 21 9.32 5.51 31.80
C LEU A 21 9.75 5.25 33.25
N ALA A 22 8.85 5.46 34.21
CA ALA A 22 9.07 5.01 35.59
C ALA A 22 7.78 4.88 36.44
N SER A 23 6.62 4.56 35.88
CA SER A 23 5.53 4.02 36.69
C SER A 23 4.43 3.46 35.79
N LEU A 24 4.36 2.14 35.69
CA LEU A 24 3.13 1.31 35.63
C LEU A 24 3.53 -0.12 35.22
N SER A 25 4.32 -0.74 36.10
CA SER A 25 4.51 -2.18 36.11
C SER A 25 4.42 -2.66 37.56
N ARG A 26 3.22 -3.11 37.96
CA ARG A 26 3.08 -4.04 39.07
C ARG A 26 2.28 -5.25 38.63
N PRO A 27 2.71 -6.47 38.99
CA PRO A 27 2.42 -7.68 38.22
C PRO A 27 1.28 -8.49 38.86
N ALA A 28 0.42 -9.09 38.04
CA ALA A 28 -0.19 -10.35 38.42
C ALA A 28 0.87 -11.45 38.20
N GLN A 29 1.17 -12.20 39.26
CA GLN A 29 2.18 -13.26 39.25
C GLN A 29 1.87 -14.31 38.18
N GLY A 30 2.83 -14.49 37.28
CA GLY A 30 2.92 -15.56 36.29
C GLY A 30 4.28 -15.47 35.62
N SER A 31 5.17 -16.41 35.94
CA SER A 31 6.51 -16.68 35.38
C SER A 31 7.05 -15.75 34.29
N GLY A 32 8.16 -15.08 34.59
CA GLY A 32 8.96 -14.34 33.62
C GLY A 32 9.41 -15.20 32.44
N GLY A 33 9.15 -14.67 31.25
CA GLY A 33 9.73 -15.08 29.99
C GLY A 33 9.50 -13.94 29.02
N THR A 34 10.58 -13.36 28.48
CA THR A 34 10.53 -12.60 27.24
C THR A 34 10.08 -13.56 26.15
N SER A 35 8.77 -13.74 25.96
CA SER A 35 8.27 -14.48 24.81
C SER A 35 8.27 -13.55 23.61
N THR A 36 9.41 -13.47 22.92
CA THR A 36 9.44 -13.17 21.49
C THR A 36 8.77 -14.36 20.79
N SER A 37 7.44 -14.47 20.88
CA SER A 37 6.72 -15.47 20.11
C SER A 37 6.87 -15.11 18.64
N GLU A 38 7.39 -16.04 17.84
CA GLU A 38 7.45 -15.92 16.40
C GLU A 38 6.09 -15.42 15.86
N PRO A 39 6.07 -14.37 15.02
CA PRO A 39 4.83 -13.87 14.46
C PRO A 39 4.06 -15.01 13.78
N LEU A 40 2.80 -15.21 14.15
CA LEU A 40 1.94 -16.13 13.41
C LEU A 40 1.55 -15.48 12.07
N PRO A 41 1.53 -16.25 10.97
CA PRO A 41 1.07 -15.72 9.69
C PRO A 41 -0.41 -15.31 9.79
N PRO A 42 -0.84 -14.27 9.07
CA PRO A 42 -2.22 -13.76 9.06
C PRO A 42 -3.30 -14.84 8.95
N SER A 43 -3.10 -15.86 8.10
CA SER A 43 -4.02 -16.98 7.90
C SER A 43 -4.20 -17.86 9.14
N LYS A 44 -3.23 -17.86 10.07
CA LYS A 44 -3.21 -18.68 11.29
C LYS A 44 -3.36 -17.86 12.57
N ASP A 45 -3.34 -16.54 12.49
CA ASP A 45 -3.41 -15.64 13.64
C ASP A 45 -4.84 -15.13 13.86
N PRO A 46 -5.54 -15.56 14.93
CA PRO A 46 -6.89 -15.10 15.23
C PRO A 46 -7.00 -13.59 15.47
N TRP A 47 -5.89 -12.90 15.74
CA TRP A 47 -5.87 -11.45 15.91
C TRP A 47 -6.37 -10.70 14.66
N TYR A 48 -6.08 -11.22 13.46
CA TYR A 48 -6.52 -10.64 12.19
C TYR A 48 -8.04 -10.75 11.97
N LYS A 49 -8.74 -11.62 12.70
CA LYS A 49 -10.20 -11.76 12.54
C LYS A 49 -10.93 -10.56 13.16
N ALA A 50 -11.75 -9.88 12.36
CA ALA A 50 -12.63 -8.82 12.88
C ALA A 50 -13.58 -9.37 13.97
N PRO A 51 -13.83 -8.59 15.04
CA PRO A 51 -14.79 -8.95 16.08
C PRO A 51 -16.23 -8.88 15.56
N GLU A 52 -17.15 -9.58 16.21
CA GLU A 52 -18.57 -9.53 15.89
C GLU A 52 -19.12 -8.08 15.95
N GLY A 53 -19.97 -7.73 14.98
CA GLY A 53 -20.62 -6.42 14.90
C GLY A 53 -19.73 -5.30 14.33
N PHE A 54 -18.51 -5.61 13.89
CA PHE A 54 -17.64 -4.62 13.23
C PHE A 54 -18.29 -3.99 11.99
N GLU A 55 -19.20 -4.71 11.34
CA GLU A 55 -19.90 -4.31 10.12
C GLU A 55 -20.73 -3.02 10.33
N SER A 56 -21.20 -2.81 11.56
CA SER A 56 -21.98 -1.63 11.97
C SER A 56 -21.13 -0.44 12.41
N ARG A 57 -19.80 -0.59 12.47
CA ARG A 57 -18.89 0.51 12.83
C ARG A 57 -18.66 1.41 11.62
N GLU A 58 -18.19 2.63 11.89
CA GLU A 58 -17.78 3.56 10.85
C GLU A 58 -16.43 3.18 10.23
N PRO A 59 -16.19 3.46 8.94
CA PRO A 59 -14.87 3.36 8.32
C PRO A 59 -13.77 4.03 9.16
N GLY A 60 -12.61 3.39 9.30
CA GLY A 60 -11.50 3.88 10.11
C GLY A 60 -11.65 3.68 11.62
N THR A 61 -12.71 3.01 12.08
CA THR A 61 -12.82 2.61 13.49
C THR A 61 -11.74 1.57 13.83
N ILE A 62 -10.96 1.84 14.89
CA ILE A 62 -10.01 0.87 15.44
C ILE A 62 -10.77 -0.28 16.10
N LEU A 63 -10.59 -1.49 15.58
CA LEU A 63 -11.19 -2.72 16.08
C LEU A 63 -10.29 -3.40 17.12
N ARG A 64 -8.98 -3.44 16.83
CA ARG A 64 -7.94 -3.96 17.73
C ARG A 64 -6.62 -3.23 17.48
N ILE A 65 -5.78 -3.20 18.51
CA ILE A 65 -4.40 -2.74 18.43
C ILE A 65 -3.50 -3.72 19.17
N ARG A 66 -2.28 -3.92 18.68
CA ARG A 66 -1.19 -4.60 19.40
C ARG A 66 0.15 -4.01 19.02
N PRO A 67 1.17 -4.08 19.89
CA PRO A 67 2.56 -3.97 19.45
C PRO A 67 2.83 -4.98 18.33
N THR A 68 3.62 -4.59 17.33
CA THR A 68 4.00 -5.52 16.26
C THR A 68 4.68 -6.75 16.85
N PRO A 69 4.24 -7.98 16.51
CA PRO A 69 4.92 -9.19 16.96
C PRO A 69 6.32 -9.28 16.35
N GLY A 70 7.25 -9.96 17.01
CA GLY A 70 8.63 -10.10 16.53
C GLY A 70 9.51 -8.89 16.88
N ASN A 71 10.55 -8.65 16.07
CA ASN A 71 11.52 -7.57 16.29
C ASN A 71 11.65 -6.67 15.05
N LEU A 72 10.59 -5.92 14.74
CA LEU A 72 10.56 -4.98 13.61
C LEU A 72 11.75 -4.02 13.62
N GLY A 73 12.15 -3.54 14.79
CA GLY A 73 13.26 -2.60 14.96
C GLY A 73 14.65 -3.16 14.61
N ALA A 74 14.81 -4.50 14.51
CA ALA A 74 16.03 -5.10 13.99
C ALA A 74 16.16 -4.93 12.47
N PHE A 75 15.04 -4.73 11.78
CA PHE A 75 14.98 -4.62 10.33
C PHE A 75 14.76 -3.19 9.85
N ILE A 76 13.96 -2.44 10.59
CA ILE A 76 13.60 -1.07 10.28
C ILE A 76 14.29 -0.15 11.28
N GLY A 77 15.40 0.45 10.83
CA GLY A 77 16.15 1.44 11.61
C GLY A 77 15.31 2.70 11.86
N ASN A 78 15.79 3.54 12.77
CA ASN A 78 15.12 4.79 13.18
C ASN A 78 13.71 4.64 13.77
N SER A 79 13.21 3.42 13.99
CA SER A 79 11.97 3.14 14.71
C SER A 79 12.16 3.20 16.23
N SER A 80 11.21 3.78 16.95
CA SER A 80 11.09 3.75 18.42
C SER A 80 9.97 2.82 18.89
N ALA A 81 8.87 2.74 18.14
CA ALA A 81 7.73 1.90 18.44
C ALA A 81 6.99 1.52 17.16
N SER A 82 6.29 0.38 17.19
CA SER A 82 5.45 -0.04 16.09
C SER A 82 4.23 -0.84 16.55
N TYR A 83 3.10 -0.63 15.86
CA TYR A 83 1.80 -1.18 16.20
C TYR A 83 1.10 -1.73 14.98
N ASN A 84 0.49 -2.91 15.10
CA ASN A 84 -0.53 -3.35 14.14
C ASN A 84 -1.90 -2.88 14.65
N ILE A 85 -2.64 -2.24 13.74
CA ILE A 85 -3.98 -1.72 13.99
C ILE A 85 -4.95 -2.42 13.04
N LEU A 86 -5.88 -3.21 13.58
CA LEU A 86 -6.99 -3.77 12.83
C LEU A 86 -8.11 -2.74 12.81
N PHE A 87 -8.59 -2.35 11.64
CA PHE A 87 -9.61 -1.32 11.49
C PHE A 87 -10.72 -1.74 10.52
N ARG A 88 -11.91 -1.14 10.70
CA ARG A 88 -13.04 -1.32 9.80
C ARG A 88 -12.81 -0.51 8.52
N THR A 89 -13.02 -1.12 7.36
CA THR A 89 -12.98 -0.46 6.04
C THR A 89 -14.16 -0.90 5.17
N THR A 90 -14.09 -0.66 3.87
CA THR A 90 -15.16 -0.91 2.89
C THR A 90 -14.59 -1.66 1.68
N ASP A 91 -15.23 -2.74 1.28
CA ASP A 91 -14.81 -3.53 0.12
C ASP A 91 -15.13 -2.86 -1.23
N SER A 92 -14.66 -3.49 -2.29
CA SER A 92 -14.89 -3.09 -3.69
C SER A 92 -16.36 -3.01 -4.11
N ARG A 93 -17.26 -3.60 -3.31
CA ARG A 93 -18.71 -3.61 -3.53
C ARG A 93 -19.44 -2.75 -2.52
N TYR A 94 -18.72 -1.85 -1.84
CA TYR A 94 -19.24 -0.93 -0.83
C TYR A 94 -19.88 -1.63 0.38
N ARG A 95 -19.42 -2.84 0.71
CA ARG A 95 -19.85 -3.59 1.90
C ARG A 95 -18.81 -3.46 3.01
N PRO A 96 -19.20 -3.61 4.29
CA PRO A 96 -18.25 -3.56 5.39
C PRO A 96 -17.15 -4.63 5.25
N ALA A 97 -15.91 -4.20 5.45
CA ALA A 97 -14.73 -5.04 5.45
C ALA A 97 -13.78 -4.62 6.59
N TRP A 98 -12.63 -5.25 6.67
CA TRP A 98 -11.58 -4.88 7.61
C TRP A 98 -10.22 -4.96 6.93
N ALA A 99 -9.26 -4.20 7.44
CA ALA A 99 -7.87 -4.26 7.02
C ALA A 99 -6.96 -4.02 8.23
N VAL A 100 -5.67 -4.22 8.03
CA VAL A 100 -4.64 -3.95 9.04
C VAL A 100 -3.71 -2.87 8.52
N THR A 101 -3.18 -2.05 9.42
CA THR A 101 -2.04 -1.18 9.11
C THR A 101 -0.98 -1.33 10.18
N THR A 102 0.29 -1.30 9.77
CA THR A 102 1.41 -1.17 10.68
C THR A 102 1.80 0.29 10.79
N LEU A 103 1.59 0.88 11.96
CA LEU A 103 2.07 2.20 12.35
C LEU A 103 3.49 2.07 12.90
N ILE A 104 4.41 2.90 12.44
CA ILE A 104 5.81 2.93 12.86
C ILE A 104 6.15 4.37 13.27
N VAL A 105 6.58 4.53 14.52
CA VAL A 105 6.92 5.81 15.13
C VAL A 105 8.44 5.98 15.07
N PRO A 106 8.96 7.13 14.60
CA PRO A 106 10.40 7.37 14.52
C PRO A 106 11.00 7.63 15.91
N LYS A 107 12.33 7.50 16.02
CA LYS A 107 13.09 7.86 17.24
C LYS A 107 13.06 9.35 17.55
N SER A 108 12.93 10.19 16.54
CA SER A 108 12.78 11.63 16.66
C SER A 108 11.66 12.05 15.74
N VAL A 109 10.58 12.61 16.29
CA VAL A 109 9.42 13.04 15.50
C VAL A 109 9.69 14.43 14.95
N TYR A 110 9.54 14.60 13.64
CA TYR A 110 9.59 15.91 12.99
C TYR A 110 8.35 16.72 13.36
N VAL A 111 8.59 18.00 13.66
CA VAL A 111 7.56 19.00 13.92
C VAL A 111 7.80 20.19 12.99
N SER A 112 6.78 20.57 12.22
CA SER A 112 6.85 21.69 11.31
C SER A 112 7.03 23.03 12.04
N PRO A 113 7.42 24.12 11.35
CA PRO A 113 7.45 25.45 11.93
C PRO A 113 6.10 25.91 12.52
N ARG A 114 4.98 25.29 12.10
CA ARG A 114 3.63 25.55 12.65
C ARG A 114 3.21 24.57 13.74
N GLY A 115 4.12 23.70 14.20
CA GLY A 115 3.85 22.76 15.29
C GLY A 115 3.18 21.45 14.85
N ARG A 116 3.10 21.15 13.54
CA ARG A 116 2.41 19.96 13.04
C ARG A 116 3.37 18.79 12.86
N LYS A 117 2.94 17.58 13.25
CA LYS A 117 3.70 16.34 13.02
C LYS A 117 3.47 15.84 11.59
N ALA A 118 4.43 15.10 11.04
CA ALA A 118 4.33 14.50 9.71
C ALA A 118 3.86 13.03 9.79
N LEU A 119 2.76 12.71 9.11
CA LEU A 119 2.32 11.33 8.86
C LEU A 119 2.41 11.03 7.36
N LEU A 120 3.18 10.01 7.01
CA LEU A 120 3.24 9.45 5.67
C LEU A 120 2.57 8.09 5.64
N SER A 121 1.49 7.96 4.86
CA SER A 121 0.93 6.66 4.52
C SER A 121 1.71 6.07 3.34
N TYR A 122 2.48 5.01 3.58
CA TYR A 122 3.32 4.38 2.56
C TYR A 122 2.72 3.05 2.11
N GLN A 123 2.32 2.97 0.84
CA GLN A 123 1.71 1.79 0.25
C GLN A 123 2.78 0.86 -0.33
N PHE A 124 3.10 -0.19 0.42
CA PHE A 124 4.09 -1.19 0.01
C PHE A 124 3.63 -2.00 -1.21
N ALA A 125 4.46 -2.23 -2.21
CA ALA A 125 4.11 -3.06 -3.38
C ALA A 125 4.31 -4.56 -3.11
N TYR A 126 3.32 -5.23 -2.50
CA TYR A 126 3.42 -6.68 -2.18
C TYR A 126 2.80 -7.63 -3.22
N ASN A 127 2.02 -7.11 -4.17
CA ASN A 127 1.71 -7.69 -5.49
C ASN A 127 1.35 -9.19 -5.51
N THR A 128 0.52 -9.65 -4.56
CA THR A 128 0.34 -11.08 -4.31
C THR A 128 -1.10 -11.43 -3.96
N ALA A 129 -1.50 -12.68 -4.22
CA ALA A 129 -2.80 -13.23 -3.81
C ALA A 129 -2.70 -14.06 -2.53
N ASN A 130 -1.53 -14.09 -1.88
CA ASN A 130 -1.29 -14.78 -0.62
C ASN A 130 -1.48 -13.81 0.56
N LEU A 131 -2.41 -14.15 1.45
CA LEU A 131 -2.70 -13.35 2.65
C LEU A 131 -1.51 -13.26 3.60
N ASP A 132 -0.68 -14.30 3.64
CA ASP A 132 0.50 -14.36 4.50
C ASP A 132 1.69 -13.54 3.98
N SER A 133 1.52 -12.88 2.83
CA SER A 133 2.48 -11.93 2.29
C SER A 133 2.12 -10.47 2.60
N SER A 134 1.10 -10.25 3.44
CA SER A 134 0.67 -8.92 3.88
C SER A 134 1.78 -8.16 4.63
N PRO A 135 1.96 -6.85 4.38
CA PRO A 135 2.96 -6.01 5.04
C PRO A 135 2.98 -6.12 6.58
N SER A 136 1.80 -6.15 7.23
CA SER A 136 1.75 -6.19 8.69
C SER A 136 2.33 -7.46 9.33
N TYR A 137 2.60 -8.47 8.51
CA TYR A 137 3.34 -9.68 8.87
C TYR A 137 4.76 -9.66 8.32
N THR A 138 4.92 -9.41 7.01
CA THR A 138 6.22 -9.57 6.32
C THR A 138 7.26 -8.53 6.71
N LEU A 139 6.88 -7.35 7.20
CA LEU A 139 7.83 -6.36 7.72
C LEU A 139 8.68 -6.88 8.90
N ASN A 140 8.23 -7.96 9.58
CA ASN A 140 8.97 -8.64 10.64
C ASN A 140 9.79 -9.84 10.17
N GLN A 141 9.90 -10.06 8.86
CA GLN A 141 10.51 -11.25 8.28
C GLN A 141 11.80 -10.91 7.54
N GLU A 142 12.80 -11.78 7.63
CA GLU A 142 14.10 -11.63 6.94
C GLU A 142 13.94 -11.59 5.42
N GLN A 143 12.98 -12.36 4.87
CA GLN A 143 12.70 -12.39 3.44
C GLN A 143 12.31 -11.01 2.89
N MET A 144 11.76 -10.14 3.74
CA MET A 144 11.38 -8.76 3.38
C MET A 144 12.54 -7.78 3.44
N GLN A 145 13.74 -8.24 3.79
CA GLN A 145 14.95 -7.43 3.90
C GLN A 145 15.90 -7.61 2.72
N SER A 146 15.75 -8.70 1.96
CA SER A 146 16.51 -8.89 0.73
C SER A 146 15.79 -8.27 -0.45
N ASN A 147 16.56 -7.76 -1.42
CA ASN A 147 16.00 -7.43 -2.73
C ASN A 147 15.39 -8.68 -3.33
N ILE A 148 14.22 -8.53 -3.96
CA ILE A 148 13.61 -9.63 -4.68
C ILE A 148 14.44 -9.90 -5.94
N ASP A 149 14.47 -11.15 -6.39
CA ASP A 149 14.97 -11.52 -7.71
C ASP A 149 14.42 -10.51 -8.75
N LEU A 150 15.27 -10.01 -9.66
CA LEU A 150 15.03 -8.91 -10.62
C LEU A 150 15.47 -7.49 -10.17
N GLY A 151 16.12 -7.34 -9.02
CA GLY A 151 16.68 -6.05 -8.59
C GLY A 151 15.62 -5.04 -8.10
N ILE A 152 14.38 -5.50 -7.89
CA ILE A 152 13.31 -4.73 -7.28
C ILE A 152 13.66 -4.54 -5.81
N GLN A 153 13.91 -3.28 -5.42
CA GLN A 153 14.15 -2.88 -4.04
C GLN A 153 12.84 -2.90 -3.23
N SER A 154 12.28 -4.10 -3.03
CA SER A 154 11.15 -4.34 -2.13
C SER A 154 11.63 -4.64 -0.70
N ASN A 155 12.68 -3.94 -0.26
CA ASN A 155 13.22 -4.07 1.08
C ASN A 155 12.70 -2.93 1.99
N THR A 156 12.92 -3.03 3.29
CA THR A 156 12.45 -2.03 4.26
C THR A 156 13.37 -0.79 4.39
N SER A 157 14.41 -0.66 3.56
CA SER A 157 15.38 0.45 3.66
C SER A 157 14.72 1.82 3.48
N LEU A 158 13.76 1.95 2.56
CA LEU A 158 13.01 3.19 2.40
C LEU A 158 12.25 3.56 3.68
N LEU A 159 11.66 2.59 4.41
CA LEU A 159 11.02 2.88 5.70
C LEU A 159 12.03 3.42 6.71
N THR A 160 13.24 2.85 6.75
CA THR A 160 14.35 3.36 7.60
C THR A 160 14.73 4.80 7.23
N GLU A 161 14.81 5.11 5.94
CA GLU A 161 15.11 6.46 5.44
C GLU A 161 13.99 7.46 5.79
N LEU A 162 12.72 7.08 5.61
CA LEU A 162 11.55 7.89 5.92
C LEU A 162 11.44 8.19 7.42
N LEU A 163 11.64 7.18 8.27
CA LEU A 163 11.70 7.36 9.72
C LEU A 163 12.91 8.21 10.14
N GLY A 164 14.00 8.16 9.38
CA GLY A 164 15.17 9.03 9.55
C GLY A 164 14.87 10.50 9.27
N GLN A 165 13.83 10.83 8.49
CA GLN A 165 13.31 12.20 8.35
C GLN A 165 12.48 12.65 9.55
N GLY A 166 12.22 11.75 10.50
CA GLY A 166 11.32 11.97 11.62
C GLY A 166 9.83 11.91 11.26
N TRP A 167 9.49 11.35 10.10
CA TRP A 167 8.10 11.16 9.70
C TRP A 167 7.53 9.90 10.36
N ILE A 168 6.31 10.02 10.88
CA ILE A 168 5.52 8.87 11.32
C ILE A 168 5.04 8.15 10.06
N VAL A 169 5.18 6.84 10.01
CA VAL A 169 4.83 6.07 8.81
C VAL A 169 3.76 5.04 9.14
N ASN A 170 2.70 4.97 8.35
CA ASN A 170 1.77 3.84 8.39
C ASN A 170 1.79 3.08 7.06
N THR A 171 1.78 1.75 7.13
CA THR A 171 1.77 0.87 5.96
C THR A 171 0.51 -0.01 6.00
N PRO A 172 -0.49 0.21 5.13
CA PRO A 172 -1.71 -0.58 5.15
C PRO A 172 -1.58 -1.89 4.36
N ASP A 173 -2.19 -2.95 4.87
CA ASP A 173 -2.53 -4.17 4.14
C ASP A 173 -3.73 -3.88 3.21
N PHE A 174 -3.53 -3.01 2.22
CA PHE A 174 -4.61 -2.44 1.42
C PHE A 174 -5.40 -3.48 0.60
N GLN A 175 -4.85 -4.66 0.33
CA GLN A 175 -5.57 -5.75 -0.33
C GLN A 175 -6.58 -6.48 0.59
N GLY A 176 -6.66 -6.08 1.86
CA GLY A 176 -7.65 -6.56 2.82
C GLY A 176 -7.53 -8.06 3.14
N PRO A 177 -8.63 -8.67 3.63
CA PRO A 177 -8.60 -10.00 4.25
C PRO A 177 -8.48 -11.16 3.25
N HIS A 178 -8.50 -10.85 1.96
CA HIS A 178 -8.50 -11.82 0.87
C HIS A 178 -7.29 -11.69 -0.05
N ALA A 179 -6.32 -10.83 0.29
CA ALA A 179 -5.21 -10.49 -0.59
C ALA A 179 -5.69 -10.16 -2.01
N ALA A 180 -6.69 -9.28 -2.10
CA ALA A 180 -7.32 -8.85 -3.33
C ALA A 180 -6.42 -7.93 -4.19
N PHE A 181 -5.25 -8.41 -4.62
CA PHE A 181 -4.38 -7.65 -5.51
C PHE A 181 -5.13 -7.20 -6.77
N GLY A 182 -4.95 -5.93 -7.13
CA GLY A 182 -5.64 -5.27 -8.24
C GLY A 182 -6.99 -4.64 -7.90
N ALA A 183 -7.63 -4.99 -6.77
CA ALA A 183 -8.90 -4.41 -6.33
C ALA A 183 -8.71 -2.97 -5.80
N SER A 184 -8.56 -2.02 -6.70
CA SER A 184 -8.28 -0.61 -6.41
C SER A 184 -9.31 0.07 -5.50
N VAL A 185 -10.60 -0.27 -5.59
CA VAL A 185 -11.64 0.38 -4.79
C VAL A 185 -11.48 0.01 -3.32
N LEU A 186 -11.39 -1.30 -3.01
CA LEU A 186 -11.01 -1.77 -1.67
C LEU A 186 -9.67 -1.18 -1.23
N ALA A 187 -8.67 -1.16 -2.10
CA ALA A 187 -7.33 -0.73 -1.75
C ALA A 187 -7.24 0.77 -1.42
N GLY A 188 -7.99 1.61 -2.14
CA GLY A 188 -8.16 3.03 -1.87
C GLY A 188 -8.91 3.28 -0.56
N HIS A 189 -10.06 2.61 -0.36
CA HIS A 189 -10.81 2.68 0.90
C HIS A 189 -9.94 2.26 2.10
N ALA A 190 -9.24 1.13 2.01
CA ALA A 190 -8.37 0.64 3.07
C ALA A 190 -7.22 1.60 3.38
N THR A 191 -6.68 2.28 2.36
CA THR A 191 -5.64 3.30 2.54
C THR A 191 -6.18 4.51 3.29
N LEU A 192 -7.30 5.09 2.86
CA LEU A 192 -7.94 6.23 3.52
C LEU A 192 -8.39 5.88 4.96
N ASP A 193 -8.95 4.70 5.15
CA ASP A 193 -9.40 4.23 6.46
C ASP A 193 -8.23 3.88 7.40
N SER A 194 -7.07 3.51 6.86
CA SER A 194 -5.86 3.35 7.67
C SER A 194 -5.39 4.70 8.23
N ILE A 195 -5.48 5.76 7.43
CA ILE A 195 -5.19 7.14 7.86
C ILE A 195 -6.21 7.56 8.92
N ARG A 196 -7.51 7.33 8.71
CA ARG A 196 -8.54 7.56 9.74
C ARG A 196 -8.20 6.84 11.04
N ALA A 197 -7.83 5.56 10.98
CA ALA A 197 -7.50 4.78 12.16
C ALA A 197 -6.29 5.35 12.92
N VAL A 198 -5.24 5.75 12.20
CA VAL A 198 -4.04 6.37 12.81
C VAL A 198 -4.35 7.75 13.39
N LEU A 199 -5.09 8.61 12.69
CA LEU A 199 -5.48 9.93 13.19
C LEU A 199 -6.44 9.81 14.39
N ASN A 200 -7.32 8.82 14.40
CA ASN A 200 -8.17 8.52 15.55
C ASN A 200 -7.34 8.07 16.76
N LEU A 201 -6.32 7.24 16.54
CA LEU A 201 -5.38 6.85 17.59
C LEU A 201 -4.63 8.07 18.15
N ALA A 202 -4.10 8.91 17.26
CA ALA A 202 -3.35 10.10 17.62
C ALA A 202 -4.17 11.09 18.47
N ARG A 203 -5.43 11.34 18.07
CA ARG A 203 -6.36 12.17 18.87
C ARG A 203 -6.61 11.61 20.26
N LEU A 204 -6.62 10.28 20.42
CA LEU A 204 -6.78 9.64 21.73
C LEU A 204 -5.52 9.78 22.61
N THR A 205 -4.34 9.99 22.02
CA THR A 205 -3.06 10.19 22.71
C THR A 205 -2.69 11.67 22.90
N GLY A 206 -3.52 12.59 22.41
CA GLY A 206 -3.30 14.05 22.53
C GLY A 206 -2.66 14.70 21.31
N ASP A 207 -2.41 13.93 20.25
CA ASP A 207 -1.77 14.36 19.00
C ASP A 207 -2.83 14.72 17.95
N ALA A 208 -3.27 15.98 17.93
CA ALA A 208 -4.35 16.43 17.05
C ALA A 208 -3.86 17.07 15.73
N ASP A 209 -2.65 17.62 15.70
CA ASP A 209 -2.14 18.44 14.60
C ASP A 209 -1.13 17.68 13.75
N ILE A 210 -1.64 17.01 12.71
CA ILE A 210 -0.86 16.12 11.83
C ILE A 210 -1.07 16.52 10.38
N THR A 211 0.03 16.80 9.68
CA THR A 211 0.05 16.92 8.23
C THR A 211 0.20 15.52 7.63
N THR A 212 -0.76 15.10 6.81
CA THR A 212 -0.80 13.76 6.22
C THR A 212 -0.46 13.78 4.74
N ALA A 213 0.40 12.88 4.29
CA ALA A 213 0.66 12.63 2.88
C ALA A 213 0.63 11.13 2.55
N MET A 214 0.58 10.79 1.27
CA MET A 214 0.62 9.39 0.79
C MET A 214 1.76 9.16 -0.19
N TRP A 215 2.33 7.95 -0.23
CA TRP A 215 3.30 7.55 -1.25
C TRP A 215 3.21 6.07 -1.57
N GLY A 216 3.08 5.75 -2.87
CA GLY A 216 3.23 4.40 -3.39
C GLY A 216 4.00 4.35 -4.71
N TYR A 217 4.70 3.23 -4.93
CA TYR A 217 5.43 2.94 -6.16
C TYR A 217 4.99 1.61 -6.77
N SER A 218 4.98 1.47 -8.11
CA SER A 218 4.64 0.22 -8.79
C SER A 218 3.27 -0.30 -8.34
N GLY A 219 3.11 -1.55 -7.90
CA GLY A 219 1.82 -2.02 -7.36
C GLY A 219 1.31 -1.26 -6.14
N GLY A 220 2.19 -0.57 -5.39
CA GLY A 220 1.81 0.38 -4.35
C GLY A 220 1.19 1.67 -4.88
N SER A 221 1.42 2.03 -6.15
CA SER A 221 0.75 3.16 -6.80
C SER A 221 -0.76 2.95 -6.96
N ILE A 222 -1.22 1.70 -7.05
CA ILE A 222 -2.63 1.32 -7.22
C ILE A 222 -3.49 1.86 -6.07
N PRO A 223 -3.24 1.48 -4.80
CA PRO A 223 -3.98 2.04 -3.67
C PRO A 223 -3.75 3.56 -3.49
N THR A 224 -2.54 4.06 -3.75
CA THR A 224 -2.22 5.48 -3.51
C THR A 224 -3.00 6.40 -4.44
N GLU A 225 -3.04 6.09 -5.74
CA GLU A 225 -3.79 6.86 -6.71
C GLU A 225 -5.30 6.66 -6.50
N ALA A 226 -5.76 5.43 -6.28
CA ALA A 226 -7.18 5.16 -6.03
C ALA A 226 -7.68 5.88 -4.76
N ALA A 227 -6.86 5.96 -3.71
CA ALA A 227 -7.16 6.73 -2.51
C ALA A 227 -7.26 8.24 -2.81
N ALA A 228 -6.38 8.78 -3.66
CA ALA A 228 -6.43 10.19 -4.07
C ALA A 228 -7.73 10.52 -4.84
N GLU A 229 -8.17 9.64 -5.75
CA GLU A 229 -9.44 9.82 -6.45
C GLU A 229 -10.65 9.67 -5.51
N LEU A 230 -10.65 8.62 -4.69
CA LEU A 230 -11.80 8.29 -3.84
C LEU A 230 -11.96 9.26 -2.67
N GLN A 231 -10.90 9.94 -2.23
CA GLN A 231 -10.94 10.82 -1.06
C GLN A 231 -12.08 11.84 -1.16
N VAL A 232 -12.29 12.48 -2.32
CA VAL A 232 -13.29 13.54 -2.48
C VAL A 232 -14.74 13.08 -2.23
N GLN A 233 -15.03 11.79 -2.41
CA GLN A 233 -16.37 11.22 -2.24
C GLN A 233 -16.49 10.31 -1.01
N TYR A 234 -15.43 9.56 -0.70
CA TYR A 234 -15.42 8.55 0.36
C TYR A 234 -14.90 9.07 1.69
N ALA A 235 -13.94 10.00 1.65
CA ALA A 235 -13.30 10.56 2.84
C ALA A 235 -13.04 12.07 2.75
N PRO A 236 -14.05 12.89 2.43
CA PRO A 236 -13.87 14.32 2.22
C PRO A 236 -13.43 15.06 3.49
N GLU A 237 -13.62 14.46 4.67
CA GLU A 237 -13.16 15.01 5.94
C GLU A 237 -11.66 14.78 6.21
N LEU A 238 -10.99 13.92 5.45
CA LEU A 238 -9.56 13.70 5.56
C LEU A 238 -8.78 14.78 4.80
N GLY A 239 -8.04 15.61 5.53
CA GLY A 239 -7.07 16.53 4.93
C GLY A 239 -5.79 15.81 4.50
N ILE A 240 -5.72 15.43 3.22
CA ILE A 240 -4.49 14.91 2.60
C ILE A 240 -3.74 16.09 1.98
N SER A 241 -2.53 16.35 2.46
CA SER A 241 -1.73 17.53 2.07
C SER A 241 -0.87 17.29 0.83
N GLY A 242 -0.65 16.03 0.45
CA GLY A 242 0.05 15.71 -0.79
C GLY A 242 0.14 14.21 -1.07
N VAL A 243 0.28 13.85 -2.34
CA VAL A 243 0.33 12.46 -2.80
C VAL A 243 1.51 12.27 -3.75
N VAL A 244 2.33 11.27 -3.50
CA VAL A 244 3.39 10.84 -4.41
C VAL A 244 3.01 9.52 -5.06
N VAL A 245 3.04 9.47 -6.38
CA VAL A 245 2.73 8.28 -7.18
C VAL A 245 3.90 8.00 -8.12
N GLY A 246 4.56 6.86 -7.96
CA GLY A 246 5.66 6.46 -8.82
C GLY A 246 5.41 5.18 -9.60
N GLY A 247 5.88 5.10 -10.84
CA GLY A 247 5.74 3.88 -11.66
C GLY A 247 4.29 3.41 -11.79
N LEU A 248 3.38 4.36 -12.01
CA LEU A 248 1.93 4.14 -11.92
C LEU A 248 1.45 2.97 -12.78
N VAL A 249 0.59 2.14 -12.18
CA VAL A 249 -0.11 1.01 -12.82
C VAL A 249 -1.54 1.44 -13.17
N ASP A 250 -1.69 2.06 -14.34
CA ASP A 250 -2.92 2.75 -14.75
C ASP A 250 -4.09 1.82 -15.16
N HIS A 251 -3.80 0.75 -15.91
CA HIS A 251 -4.83 -0.13 -16.46
C HIS A 251 -4.41 -1.60 -16.56
N LEU A 252 -4.92 -2.44 -15.66
CA LEU A 252 -4.55 -3.87 -15.64
C LEU A 252 -4.91 -4.59 -16.95
N ALA A 253 -6.12 -4.36 -17.48
CA ALA A 253 -6.56 -5.09 -18.68
C ALA A 253 -5.79 -4.70 -19.95
N ASP A 254 -5.22 -3.49 -19.97
CA ASP A 254 -4.42 -3.03 -21.12
C ASP A 254 -2.97 -3.51 -20.98
N ASN A 255 -2.53 -3.84 -19.76
CA ASN A 255 -1.20 -4.36 -19.47
C ASN A 255 -1.09 -5.90 -19.53
N MET A 256 -2.20 -6.65 -19.64
CA MET A 256 -2.17 -8.13 -19.55
C MET A 256 -1.20 -8.78 -20.54
N ASP A 257 -1.14 -8.27 -21.77
CA ASP A 257 -0.27 -8.82 -22.81
C ASP A 257 1.21 -8.55 -22.55
N MET A 258 1.52 -7.41 -21.93
CA MET A 258 2.88 -7.05 -21.51
C MET A 258 3.33 -7.87 -20.30
N LEU A 259 2.41 -8.15 -19.37
CA LEU A 259 2.70 -8.98 -18.20
C LEU A 259 2.83 -10.47 -18.56
N ASN A 260 2.08 -10.96 -19.54
CA ASN A 260 2.17 -12.35 -19.97
C ASN A 260 3.57 -12.68 -20.50
N LYS A 261 4.16 -13.81 -20.08
CA LYS A 261 5.54 -14.21 -20.44
C LYS A 261 6.63 -13.23 -19.99
N SER A 262 6.31 -12.29 -19.11
CA SER A 262 7.31 -11.39 -18.53
C SER A 262 7.96 -11.99 -17.27
N PRO A 263 9.07 -11.42 -16.78
CA PRO A 263 9.65 -11.81 -15.49
C PRO A 263 8.68 -11.67 -14.30
N ILE A 264 7.66 -10.80 -14.41
CA ILE A 264 6.63 -10.57 -13.39
C ILE A 264 5.26 -11.15 -13.79
N ALA A 265 5.21 -12.19 -14.61
CA ALA A 265 3.96 -12.81 -15.07
C ALA A 265 3.04 -13.27 -13.91
N VAL A 266 3.61 -13.50 -12.71
CA VAL A 266 2.84 -13.74 -11.49
C VAL A 266 1.82 -12.63 -11.19
N SER A 267 2.10 -11.38 -11.52
CA SER A 267 1.20 -10.26 -11.26
C SER A 267 -0.15 -10.43 -11.97
N LEU A 268 -0.18 -11.05 -13.15
CA LEU A 268 -1.43 -11.37 -13.84
C LEU A 268 -2.22 -12.47 -13.10
N VAL A 269 -1.53 -13.50 -12.61
CA VAL A 269 -2.13 -14.56 -11.78
C VAL A 269 -2.70 -13.97 -10.50
N SER A 270 -1.89 -13.21 -9.76
CA SER A 270 -2.30 -12.58 -8.50
C SER A 270 -3.46 -11.60 -8.71
N ALA A 271 -3.47 -10.83 -9.80
CA ALA A 271 -4.54 -9.88 -10.05
C ALA A 271 -5.85 -10.59 -10.41
N LEU A 272 -5.82 -11.66 -11.21
CA LEU A 272 -7.00 -12.48 -11.51
C LEU A 272 -7.56 -13.13 -10.23
N LEU A 273 -6.70 -13.67 -9.38
CA LEU A 273 -7.10 -14.29 -8.11
C LEU A 273 -7.60 -13.28 -7.09
N GLY A 274 -6.98 -12.09 -7.06
CA GLY A 274 -7.28 -11.01 -6.14
C GLY A 274 -8.56 -10.28 -6.48
N LEU A 275 -8.68 -9.77 -7.71
CA LEU A 275 -9.90 -9.12 -8.21
C LEU A 275 -11.10 -10.04 -8.10
N SER A 276 -10.98 -11.28 -8.54
CA SER A 276 -12.10 -12.22 -8.47
C SER A 276 -12.55 -12.55 -7.05
N SER A 277 -11.69 -12.37 -6.03
CA SER A 277 -12.10 -12.53 -4.63
C SER A 277 -13.19 -11.55 -4.19
N GLN A 278 -13.29 -10.40 -4.86
CA GLN A 278 -14.31 -9.38 -4.59
C GLN A 278 -15.63 -9.64 -5.35
N TYR A 279 -15.58 -10.44 -6.41
CA TYR A 279 -16.69 -10.68 -7.35
C TYR A 279 -16.92 -12.19 -7.53
N PRO A 280 -17.84 -12.81 -6.77
CA PRO A 280 -18.09 -14.26 -6.82
C PRO A 280 -18.34 -14.82 -8.24
N GLU A 281 -19.01 -14.05 -9.09
CA GLU A 281 -19.26 -14.36 -10.49
C GLU A 281 -17.96 -14.45 -11.31
N ALA A 282 -17.01 -13.54 -11.08
CA ALA A 282 -15.70 -13.57 -11.73
C ALA A 282 -14.85 -14.72 -11.19
N ALA A 283 -14.92 -15.02 -9.89
CA ALA A 283 -14.22 -16.16 -9.30
C ALA A 283 -14.70 -17.50 -9.86
N ALA A 284 -16.02 -17.66 -9.98
CA ALA A 284 -16.63 -18.83 -10.59
C ALA A 284 -16.19 -18.96 -12.05
N TYR A 285 -16.22 -17.85 -12.81
CA TYR A 285 -15.79 -17.82 -14.20
C TYR A 285 -14.32 -18.21 -14.35
N VAL A 286 -13.38 -17.56 -13.64
CA VAL A 286 -11.94 -17.90 -13.69
C VAL A 286 -11.74 -19.39 -13.44
N ARG A 287 -12.34 -19.93 -12.37
CA ARG A 287 -12.22 -21.37 -12.03
C ARG A 287 -12.76 -22.27 -13.13
N SER A 288 -13.90 -21.93 -13.73
CA SER A 288 -14.52 -22.72 -14.80
C SER A 288 -13.70 -22.77 -16.10
N ARG A 289 -12.78 -21.81 -16.28
CA ARG A 289 -11.96 -21.67 -17.47
C ARG A 289 -10.54 -22.19 -17.30
N LEU A 290 -10.11 -22.52 -16.08
CA LEU A 290 -8.80 -23.13 -15.85
C LEU A 290 -8.73 -24.54 -16.45
N ARG A 291 -7.60 -24.85 -17.08
CA ARG A 291 -7.24 -26.19 -17.52
C ARG A 291 -7.02 -27.10 -16.31
N PRO A 292 -7.68 -28.27 -16.22
CA PRO A 292 -7.53 -29.17 -15.07
C PRO A 292 -6.07 -29.52 -14.73
N GLU A 293 -5.23 -29.70 -15.74
CA GLU A 293 -3.82 -30.07 -15.62
C GLU A 293 -2.93 -28.98 -14.99
N THR A 294 -3.30 -27.70 -15.11
CA THR A 294 -2.51 -26.57 -14.59
C THR A 294 -3.25 -25.75 -13.52
N ALA A 295 -4.50 -26.10 -13.21
CA ALA A 295 -5.34 -25.36 -12.27
C ALA A 295 -4.74 -25.29 -10.86
N SER A 296 -4.18 -26.40 -10.37
CA SER A 296 -3.53 -26.45 -9.05
C SER A 296 -2.33 -25.52 -8.97
N GLU A 297 -1.53 -25.47 -10.04
CA GLU A 297 -0.42 -24.54 -10.13
C GLU A 297 -0.90 -23.09 -10.12
N PHE A 298 -1.86 -22.72 -10.96
CA PHE A 298 -2.41 -21.36 -10.99
C PHE A 298 -2.92 -20.92 -9.61
N LEU A 299 -3.67 -21.79 -8.94
CA LEU A 299 -4.26 -21.50 -7.63
C LEU A 299 -3.23 -21.42 -6.50
N SER A 300 -2.08 -22.07 -6.65
CA SER A 300 -1.02 -22.08 -5.61
C SER A 300 -0.43 -20.71 -5.31
N ALA A 301 -0.64 -19.70 -6.17
CA ALA A 301 -0.25 -18.31 -5.88
C ALA A 301 -0.99 -17.72 -4.66
N ARG A 302 -2.02 -18.40 -4.12
CA ARG A 302 -2.64 -18.06 -2.83
C ARG A 302 -1.91 -18.64 -1.62
N ASP A 303 -1.11 -19.68 -1.82
CA ASP A 303 -0.55 -20.48 -0.73
C ASP A 303 0.98 -20.33 -0.62
N VAL A 304 1.60 -19.74 -1.64
CA VAL A 304 3.05 -19.54 -1.74
C VAL A 304 3.38 -18.07 -1.51
N ASP A 305 4.47 -17.80 -0.77
CA ASP A 305 4.93 -16.43 -0.53
C ASP A 305 5.22 -15.67 -1.83
N SER A 306 5.20 -14.34 -1.78
CA SER A 306 5.34 -13.48 -2.97
C SER A 306 6.64 -13.72 -3.74
N GLY A 307 7.77 -13.93 -3.06
CA GLY A 307 9.07 -14.17 -3.69
C GLY A 307 9.15 -15.53 -4.38
N ALA A 308 8.68 -16.60 -3.73
CA ALA A 308 8.60 -17.91 -4.35
C ALA A 308 7.58 -17.96 -5.49
N SER A 309 6.46 -17.24 -5.37
CA SER A 309 5.48 -17.10 -6.45
C SER A 309 6.07 -16.37 -7.65
N LEU A 310 6.86 -15.31 -7.45
CA LEU A 310 7.57 -14.64 -8.54
C LEU A 310 8.45 -15.61 -9.31
N ARG A 311 9.33 -16.35 -8.62
CA ARG A 311 10.20 -17.36 -9.27
C ARG A 311 9.41 -18.44 -9.99
N LYS A 312 8.30 -18.89 -9.40
CA LYS A 312 7.49 -19.98 -9.94
C LYS A 312 6.81 -19.62 -11.26
N PHE A 313 6.35 -18.37 -11.41
CA PHE A 313 5.59 -17.93 -12.58
C PHE A 313 6.40 -17.08 -13.56
N ALA A 314 7.64 -16.71 -13.25
CA ALA A 314 8.51 -15.95 -14.13
C ALA A 314 8.55 -16.55 -15.55
N MET A 315 8.37 -15.70 -16.57
CA MET A 315 8.38 -16.05 -17.99
C MET A 315 7.29 -17.04 -18.46
N LYS A 316 6.34 -17.42 -17.59
CA LYS A 316 5.27 -18.34 -17.98
C LYS A 316 4.22 -17.68 -18.87
N ASP A 317 3.67 -18.47 -19.78
CA ASP A 317 2.48 -18.11 -20.55
C ASP A 317 1.23 -18.30 -19.68
N ILE A 318 0.78 -17.24 -19.02
CA ILE A 318 -0.40 -17.26 -18.16
C ILE A 318 -1.67 -17.60 -18.95
N TYR A 319 -1.72 -17.25 -20.24
CA TYR A 319 -2.85 -17.65 -21.09
C TYR A 319 -2.94 -19.16 -21.27
N SER A 320 -1.82 -19.89 -21.20
CA SER A 320 -1.84 -21.34 -21.33
C SER A 320 -2.62 -22.06 -20.22
N TYR A 321 -2.82 -21.41 -19.06
CA TYR A 321 -3.60 -21.96 -17.95
C TYR A 321 -5.11 -22.03 -18.23
N PHE A 322 -5.59 -21.36 -19.29
CA PHE A 322 -7.01 -21.22 -19.59
C PHE A 322 -7.41 -22.03 -20.84
N LEU A 323 -8.62 -22.60 -20.82
CA LEU A 323 -9.18 -23.43 -21.90
C LEU A 323 -9.26 -22.68 -23.22
N GLY A 324 -9.74 -21.43 -23.19
CA GLY A 324 -9.83 -20.51 -24.32
C GLY A 324 -8.65 -19.54 -24.45
N GLY A 325 -7.58 -19.75 -23.66
CA GLY A 325 -6.39 -18.92 -23.71
C GLY A 325 -6.66 -17.46 -23.38
N ARG A 326 -6.04 -16.56 -24.16
CA ARG A 326 -6.16 -15.09 -24.02
C ARG A 326 -7.61 -14.59 -24.03
N GLU A 327 -8.48 -15.20 -24.83
CA GLU A 327 -9.86 -14.74 -24.98
C GLU A 327 -10.70 -14.99 -23.73
N ASP A 328 -10.35 -15.98 -22.91
CA ASP A 328 -11.03 -16.19 -21.64
C ASP A 328 -10.84 -14.99 -20.69
N LEU A 329 -9.67 -14.32 -20.74
CA LEU A 329 -9.35 -13.15 -19.91
C LEU A 329 -10.00 -11.87 -20.44
N ARG A 330 -10.46 -11.87 -21.69
CA ARG A 330 -11.18 -10.76 -22.32
C ARG A 330 -12.70 -10.89 -22.22
N ASN A 331 -13.17 -11.94 -21.57
CA ASN A 331 -14.59 -12.20 -21.41
C ASN A 331 -15.30 -11.04 -20.70
N PRO A 332 -16.55 -10.70 -21.10
CA PRO A 332 -17.33 -9.63 -20.48
C PRO A 332 -17.46 -9.72 -18.95
N VAL A 333 -17.46 -10.93 -18.37
CA VAL A 333 -17.50 -11.11 -16.90
C VAL A 333 -16.28 -10.49 -16.23
N LEU A 334 -15.08 -10.68 -16.79
CA LEU A 334 -13.85 -10.11 -16.26
C LEU A 334 -13.68 -8.65 -16.67
N ARG A 335 -14.10 -8.30 -17.90
CA ARG A 335 -14.01 -6.91 -18.37
C ARG A 335 -14.78 -5.95 -17.47
N LYS A 336 -15.98 -6.33 -17.01
CA LYS A 336 -16.76 -5.53 -16.04
C LYS A 336 -15.99 -5.28 -14.74
N VAL A 337 -15.27 -6.28 -14.24
CA VAL A 337 -14.43 -6.13 -13.04
C VAL A 337 -13.27 -5.19 -13.33
N PHE A 338 -12.56 -5.37 -14.45
CA PHE A 338 -11.46 -4.50 -14.84
C PHE A 338 -11.89 -3.05 -15.12
N ASP A 339 -13.09 -2.84 -15.65
CA ASP A 339 -13.58 -1.48 -15.92
C ASP A 339 -13.90 -0.71 -14.62
N VAL A 340 -14.20 -1.39 -13.52
CA VAL A 340 -14.41 -0.77 -12.19
C VAL A 340 -13.11 -0.67 -11.39
N GLU A 341 -12.32 -1.74 -11.41
CA GLU A 341 -11.16 -1.89 -10.53
C GLU A 341 -9.84 -1.60 -11.22
N GLY A 342 -9.75 -1.90 -12.50
CA GLY A 342 -8.50 -1.88 -13.25
C GLY A 342 -8.14 -0.50 -13.75
N ARG A 343 -9.10 0.42 -13.89
CA ARG A 343 -8.93 1.71 -14.55
C ARG A 343 -8.83 2.86 -13.55
N ARG A 344 -7.75 3.63 -13.65
CA ARG A 344 -7.61 4.94 -12.98
C ARG A 344 -8.30 6.05 -13.77
N GLY A 345 -8.61 7.16 -13.13
CA GLY A 345 -9.35 8.27 -13.74
C GLY A 345 -10.87 8.20 -13.53
N LEU A 346 -11.40 7.31 -12.69
CA LEU A 346 -12.84 6.99 -12.66
C LEU A 346 -13.58 7.52 -11.43
N HIS A 347 -12.91 7.59 -10.28
CA HIS A 347 -13.59 7.77 -9.00
C HIS A 347 -13.58 9.21 -8.49
N GLY A 348 -12.89 10.11 -9.20
CA GLY A 348 -12.82 11.52 -8.85
C GLY A 348 -11.75 12.27 -9.62
N VAL A 349 -11.56 13.53 -9.25
CA VAL A 349 -10.35 14.30 -9.56
C VAL A 349 -9.72 14.60 -8.21
N PRO A 350 -8.45 14.21 -7.97
CA PRO A 350 -7.74 14.53 -6.74
C PRO A 350 -7.78 16.04 -6.44
N ASP A 351 -8.17 16.41 -5.22
CA ASP A 351 -8.25 17.81 -4.75
C ASP A 351 -6.99 18.29 -4.01
N MET A 352 -6.04 17.37 -3.81
CA MET A 352 -4.75 17.60 -3.17
C MET A 352 -3.59 17.61 -4.18
N PRO A 353 -2.47 18.28 -3.87
CA PRO A 353 -1.29 18.26 -4.72
C PRO A 353 -0.75 16.86 -4.97
N MET A 354 -0.33 16.59 -6.19
CA MET A 354 0.26 15.31 -6.59
C MET A 354 1.65 15.49 -7.21
N PHE A 355 2.57 14.61 -6.84
CA PHE A 355 3.83 14.40 -7.54
C PHE A 355 3.84 13.02 -8.17
N VAL A 356 3.79 12.99 -9.50
CA VAL A 356 3.84 11.77 -10.30
C VAL A 356 5.24 11.65 -10.89
N TYR A 357 5.82 10.45 -10.86
CA TYR A 357 7.09 10.19 -11.54
C TYR A 357 7.12 8.82 -12.19
N LYS A 358 7.68 8.73 -13.39
CA LYS A 358 7.75 7.46 -14.14
C LYS A 358 8.88 7.47 -15.16
N ALA A 359 9.52 6.33 -15.37
CA ALA A 359 10.47 6.17 -16.47
C ALA A 359 9.72 6.10 -17.82
N VAL A 360 10.24 6.78 -18.83
CA VAL A 360 9.76 6.67 -20.21
C VAL A 360 9.96 5.26 -20.74
N GLY A 361 11.06 4.61 -20.34
CA GLY A 361 11.40 3.24 -20.71
C GLY A 361 10.79 2.15 -19.83
N ASP A 362 9.72 2.43 -19.08
CA ASP A 362 9.06 1.45 -18.22
C ASP A 362 8.55 0.24 -19.02
N GLU A 363 9.14 -0.92 -18.75
CA GLU A 363 8.94 -2.18 -19.47
C GLU A 363 7.72 -2.99 -18.98
N PHE A 364 7.07 -2.57 -17.89
CA PHE A 364 5.94 -3.28 -17.28
C PHE A 364 4.63 -2.48 -17.34
N CYS A 365 4.73 -1.16 -17.34
CA CYS A 365 3.61 -0.25 -17.33
C CYS A 365 3.88 0.87 -18.35
N PRO A 366 3.27 0.82 -19.54
CA PRO A 366 3.47 1.84 -20.58
C PRO A 366 3.28 3.27 -20.04
N ILE A 367 4.17 4.18 -20.42
CA ILE A 367 4.11 5.58 -19.96
C ILE A 367 2.89 6.32 -20.53
N ASP A 368 2.43 5.96 -21.72
CA ASP A 368 1.32 6.63 -22.40
C ASP A 368 -0.01 6.53 -21.64
N LEU A 369 -0.18 5.49 -20.82
CA LEU A 369 -1.32 5.37 -19.92
C LEU A 369 -1.28 6.42 -18.80
N THR A 370 -0.11 6.62 -18.19
CA THR A 370 0.12 7.63 -17.16
C THR A 370 0.03 9.04 -17.75
N ASP A 371 0.62 9.26 -18.93
CA ASP A 371 0.53 10.53 -19.67
C ASP A 371 -0.96 10.92 -19.83
N ARG A 372 -1.80 10.02 -20.34
CA ARG A 372 -3.26 10.27 -20.52
C ARG A 372 -3.99 10.59 -19.21
N LEU A 373 -3.68 9.89 -18.12
CA LEU A 373 -4.32 10.12 -16.84
C LEU A 373 -3.94 11.49 -16.28
N VAL A 374 -2.64 11.80 -16.27
CA VAL A 374 -2.14 13.09 -15.78
C VAL A 374 -2.67 14.24 -16.62
N GLU A 375 -2.61 14.14 -17.95
CA GLU A 375 -3.19 15.14 -18.85
C GLU A 375 -4.66 15.40 -18.56
N ARG A 376 -5.43 14.35 -18.26
CA ARG A 376 -6.84 14.49 -17.86
C ARG A 376 -6.98 15.23 -16.54
N PHE A 377 -6.23 14.87 -15.50
CA PHE A 377 -6.30 15.55 -14.20
C PHE A 377 -5.89 17.02 -14.31
N CYS A 378 -4.77 17.28 -14.98
CA CYS A 378 -4.31 18.61 -15.36
C CYS A 378 -5.39 19.43 -16.08
N GLY A 379 -6.03 18.85 -17.12
CA GLY A 379 -7.11 19.49 -17.86
C GLY A 379 -8.39 19.73 -17.05
N LEU A 380 -8.55 19.06 -15.91
CA LEU A 380 -9.64 19.26 -14.94
C LEU A 380 -9.23 20.19 -13.76
N GLY A 381 -8.03 20.77 -13.81
CA GLY A 381 -7.54 21.75 -12.83
C GLY A 381 -6.84 21.14 -11.61
N ALA A 382 -6.52 19.84 -11.62
CA ALA A 382 -5.77 19.22 -10.52
C ALA A 382 -4.33 19.75 -10.47
N ASP A 383 -3.82 19.91 -9.25
CA ASP A 383 -2.44 20.31 -8.98
C ASP A 383 -1.49 19.11 -9.10
N VAL A 384 -1.05 18.82 -10.33
CA VAL A 384 -0.15 17.70 -10.61
C VAL A 384 1.19 18.19 -11.12
N THR A 385 2.27 17.79 -10.45
CA THR A 385 3.63 17.84 -11.00
C THR A 385 4.02 16.44 -11.48
N TYR A 386 4.20 16.26 -12.78
CA TYR A 386 4.57 14.99 -13.39
C TYR A 386 5.95 15.05 -14.04
N GLU A 387 6.85 14.18 -13.58
CA GLU A 387 8.19 14.01 -14.12
C GLU A 387 8.36 12.69 -14.86
N ARG A 388 8.69 12.80 -16.14
CA ARG A 388 8.95 11.68 -17.05
C ARG A 388 10.46 11.49 -17.15
N ASN A 389 11.01 10.44 -16.56
CA ASN A 389 12.45 10.20 -16.58
C ASN A 389 12.87 9.50 -17.87
N ALA A 390 13.66 10.18 -18.69
CA ALA A 390 14.15 9.68 -19.97
C ALA A 390 15.17 8.53 -19.83
N LEU A 391 15.73 8.34 -18.63
CA LEU A 391 16.76 7.32 -18.36
C LEU A 391 16.20 6.19 -17.48
N GLY A 392 16.52 4.96 -17.87
CA GLY A 392 16.17 3.75 -17.11
C GLY A 392 14.80 3.15 -17.49
N GLY A 393 14.39 2.16 -16.70
CA GLY A 393 13.09 1.49 -16.77
C GLY A 393 12.42 1.42 -15.39
N HIS A 394 11.44 0.54 -15.25
CA HIS A 394 10.58 0.41 -14.07
C HIS A 394 11.37 0.17 -12.78
N VAL A 395 12.39 -0.69 -12.83
CA VAL A 395 13.18 -1.06 -11.64
C VAL A 395 14.12 0.07 -11.23
N SER A 396 14.86 0.66 -12.17
CA SER A 396 15.79 1.75 -11.87
C SER A 396 15.08 3.02 -11.38
N GLU A 397 13.83 3.24 -11.81
CA GLU A 397 13.07 4.43 -11.40
C GLU A 397 12.66 4.41 -9.91
N ILE A 398 12.65 3.23 -9.27
CA ILE A 398 12.53 3.12 -7.80
C ILE A 398 13.59 4.00 -7.12
N ALA A 399 14.85 3.87 -7.55
CA ALA A 399 15.96 4.63 -7.00
C ALA A 399 16.04 6.05 -7.57
N ASN A 400 15.88 6.21 -8.90
CA ASN A 400 16.02 7.52 -9.57
C ASN A 400 14.98 8.55 -9.10
N GLY A 401 13.75 8.11 -8.81
CA GLY A 401 12.68 9.00 -8.34
C GLY A 401 12.70 9.28 -6.83
N LYS A 402 13.30 8.38 -6.02
CA LYS A 402 13.25 8.42 -4.55
C LYS A 402 13.64 9.79 -3.97
N GLY A 403 14.79 10.33 -4.35
CA GLY A 403 15.26 11.62 -3.83
C GLY A 403 14.36 12.79 -4.21
N ARG A 404 13.75 12.76 -5.39
CA ARG A 404 12.82 13.80 -5.87
C ARG A 404 11.49 13.72 -5.12
N ALA A 405 10.98 12.51 -4.90
CA ALA A 405 9.79 12.25 -4.09
C ALA A 405 9.96 12.73 -2.64
N VAL A 406 11.06 12.36 -1.97
CA VAL A 406 11.36 12.82 -0.59
C VAL A 406 11.48 14.33 -0.53
N LYS A 407 12.17 14.96 -1.50
CA LYS A 407 12.28 16.43 -1.56
C LYS A 407 10.93 17.10 -1.75
N TRP A 408 10.05 16.52 -2.56
CA TRP A 408 8.70 17.04 -2.76
C TRP A 408 7.84 16.90 -1.49
N LEU A 409 7.88 15.74 -0.82
CA LEU A 409 7.20 15.50 0.45
C LEU A 409 7.67 16.43 1.56
N TRP A 410 8.97 16.77 1.61
CA TRP A 410 9.47 17.78 2.53
C TRP A 410 8.74 19.11 2.39
N ARG A 411 8.45 19.56 1.15
CA ARG A 411 7.69 20.78 0.92
C ARG A 411 6.26 20.70 1.45
N ILE A 412 5.67 19.50 1.45
CA ILE A 412 4.36 19.26 2.06
C ILE A 412 4.46 19.37 3.58
N PHE A 413 5.39 18.66 4.20
CA PHE A 413 5.49 18.55 5.65
C PHE A 413 6.06 19.80 6.34
N ASP A 414 6.96 20.53 5.67
CA ASP A 414 7.47 21.83 6.15
C ASP A 414 6.54 23.00 5.80
N GLU A 415 5.47 22.72 5.05
CA GLU A 415 4.43 23.67 4.66
C GLU A 415 4.92 24.79 3.72
N SER A 416 6.02 24.55 3.00
CA SER A 416 6.59 25.42 1.96
C SER A 416 6.11 25.09 0.54
N TYR A 417 5.20 24.12 0.40
CA TYR A 417 4.65 23.75 -0.90
C TYR A 417 3.95 24.93 -1.55
N VAL A 418 4.25 25.10 -2.84
CA VAL A 418 3.62 26.10 -3.71
C VAL A 418 2.97 25.30 -4.83
N PRO A 419 1.65 25.46 -5.05
CA PRO A 419 0.93 24.79 -6.12
C PRO A 419 1.60 24.96 -7.47
N ALA A 420 1.44 23.95 -8.34
CA ALA A 420 1.79 24.10 -9.75
C ALA A 420 0.98 25.24 -10.39
N ALA A 421 1.45 25.74 -11.54
CA ALA A 421 0.64 26.65 -12.35
C ALA A 421 -0.71 25.99 -12.72
N GLU A 422 -1.74 26.80 -13.00
CA GLU A 422 -3.05 26.28 -13.41
C GLU A 422 -2.91 25.23 -14.51
N GLY A 423 -3.51 24.06 -14.28
CA GLY A 423 -3.47 22.93 -15.21
C GLY A 423 -2.26 22.01 -15.08
N GLY A 424 -1.51 22.07 -13.97
CA GLY A 424 -0.41 21.14 -13.67
C GLY A 424 0.85 21.36 -14.52
N VAL A 425 1.90 20.61 -14.21
CA VAL A 425 3.23 20.70 -14.84
C VAL A 425 3.69 19.31 -15.25
N ILE A 426 3.84 19.08 -16.55
CA ILE A 426 4.43 17.86 -17.11
C ILE A 426 5.81 18.22 -17.65
N ARG A 427 6.85 17.49 -17.25
CA ARG A 427 8.21 17.71 -17.74
C ARG A 427 9.02 16.44 -17.86
N ASP A 428 9.94 16.42 -18.81
CA ASP A 428 10.95 15.38 -18.90
C ASP A 428 12.15 15.72 -18.01
N VAL A 429 12.73 14.69 -17.39
CA VAL A 429 13.96 14.76 -16.60
C VAL A 429 14.93 13.67 -17.05
N ALA A 430 16.21 13.81 -16.74
CA ALA A 430 17.23 12.80 -17.03
C ALA A 430 18.03 12.53 -15.76
N VAL A 431 17.60 11.54 -14.98
CA VAL A 431 18.23 11.16 -13.70
C VAL A 431 18.59 9.68 -13.74
N ASN A 432 19.84 9.38 -13.40
CA ASN A 432 20.33 8.01 -13.34
C ASN A 432 21.27 7.85 -12.13
N VAL A 433 20.69 7.66 -10.95
CA VAL A 433 21.45 7.34 -9.73
C VAL A 433 21.75 5.85 -9.66
N TYR A 434 20.93 5.01 -10.32
CA TYR A 434 21.08 3.56 -10.34
C TYR A 434 22.41 3.11 -10.98
N ALA A 435 22.90 3.80 -12.02
CA ALA A 435 24.17 3.48 -12.67
C ALA A 435 25.43 3.80 -11.84
N GLN A 436 25.29 4.42 -10.66
CA GLN A 436 26.44 4.64 -9.75
C GLN A 436 26.64 3.49 -8.75
N GLU A 437 25.70 2.53 -8.68
CA GLU A 437 25.72 1.41 -7.72
C GLU A 437 26.02 0.04 -8.38
N THR A 438 26.16 -0.01 -9.71
CA THR A 438 26.58 -1.19 -10.50
C THR A 438 27.97 -0.99 -11.08
#